data_AF-A0A946UNG8-F1
#
_entry.id   AF-A0A946UNG8-F1
#
_cell.length_a   1.000
_cell.length_b   1.000
_cell.length_c   1.000
_cell.angle_alpha   90.00
_cell.angle_beta   90.00
_cell.angle_gamma   90.00
#
_symmetry.space_group_name_H-M   'P 1'
#
loop_
_entity.id
_entity.type
_entity.pdbx_description
1 polymer ?
#
loop_
_entity_poly.entity_id
_entity_poly.type
_entity_poly.pdbx_seq_one_letter_code
_entity_poly.pdbx_strand_id
1 'polypeptide(L)' 'VGSLSKKGVMFSTDLSADAKAELLTYENKDGFERWVAFHNFFVITRYNRSVMYALAVHQLGQEIALAIENDAD' A
#
# COMPACT_ATOMS: atom_id res chain seq x y z
N VAL A 1 -6.15 -3.81 11.01
CA VAL A 1 -4.84 -4.17 11.58
C VAL A 1 -4.95 -5.46 12.35
N GLY A 2 -5.67 -5.49 13.47
CA GLY A 2 -5.79 -6.68 14.32
C GLY A 2 -6.39 -7.89 13.60
N SER A 3 -7.29 -7.68 12.63
CA SER A 3 -7.82 -8.76 11.78
C SER A 3 -6.74 -9.44 10.93
N LEU A 4 -5.80 -8.69 10.37
CA LEU A 4 -4.69 -9.21 9.55
C LEU A 4 -3.63 -9.88 10.44
N SER A 5 -3.29 -9.27 11.58
CA SER A 5 -2.35 -9.86 12.54
C SER A 5 -2.85 -11.20 13.08
N LYS A 6 -4.15 -11.32 13.40
CA LYS A 6 -4.78 -12.60 13.81
C LYS A 6 -4.75 -13.67 12.70
N LYS A 7 -4.69 -13.26 11.43
CA LYS A 7 -4.52 -14.15 10.28
C LYS A 7 -3.05 -14.50 10.00
N GLY A 8 -2.11 -14.04 10.83
CA GLY A 8 -0.68 -14.32 10.69
C GLY A 8 0.07 -13.41 9.71
N VAL A 9 -0.56 -12.31 9.25
CA VAL A 9 0.12 -11.33 8.40
C VAL A 9 1.05 -10.49 9.27
N MET A 10 2.34 -10.53 8.98
CA MET A 10 3.37 -9.76 9.67
C MET A 10 3.66 -8.47 8.91
N PHE A 11 3.52 -7.32 9.56
CA PHE A 11 3.80 -5.98 9.00
C PHE A 11 4.07 -4.99 10.13
N SER A 12 4.84 -3.93 9.84
CA SER A 12 5.11 -2.84 10.79
C SER A 12 4.05 -1.75 10.64
N THR A 13 3.51 -1.26 11.77
CA THR A 13 2.59 -0.11 11.81
C THR A 13 2.46 0.42 13.22
N ASP A 14 2.24 1.72 13.36
CA ASP A 14 1.88 2.37 14.62
C ASP A 14 0.35 2.51 14.80
N LEU A 15 -0.43 2.01 13.83
CA LEU A 15 -1.89 2.07 13.87
C LEU A 15 -2.46 1.06 14.87
N SER A 16 -3.53 1.48 15.55
CA SER A 16 -4.25 0.65 16.51
C SER A 16 -4.91 -0.58 15.87
N ALA A 17 -5.22 -1.59 16.68
CA ALA A 17 -5.76 -2.86 16.20
C ALA A 17 -7.10 -2.73 15.44
N ASP A 18 -7.91 -1.74 15.79
CA ASP A 18 -9.20 -1.40 15.17
C ASP A 18 -9.08 -0.67 13.83
N ALA A 19 -7.90 -0.12 13.50
CA ALA A 19 -7.68 0.56 12.23
C ALA A 19 -7.94 -0.38 11.04
N LYS A 20 -8.63 0.11 10.00
CA LYS A 20 -8.93 -0.67 8.80
C LYS A 20 -7.65 -0.93 8.01
N ALA A 21 -7.45 -2.20 7.64
CA ALA A 21 -6.35 -2.63 6.80
C ALA A 21 -6.79 -3.83 5.96
N GLU A 22 -6.25 -3.94 4.75
CA GLU A 22 -6.48 -5.05 3.84
C GLU A 22 -5.16 -5.58 3.29
N LEU A 23 -5.07 -6.89 3.08
CA LEU A 23 -3.94 -7.51 2.41
C LEU A 23 -4.24 -7.58 0.92
N LEU A 24 -3.50 -6.83 0.12
CA LEU A 24 -3.52 -6.92 -1.34
C LEU A 24 -2.46 -7.93 -1.78
N THR A 25 -2.77 -8.75 -2.78
CA THR A 25 -1.83 -9.71 -3.34
C THR A 25 -1.89 -9.63 -4.86
N TYR A 26 -0.75 -9.39 -5.50
CA TYR A 26 -0.60 -9.25 -6.93
C TYR A 26 0.47 -10.19 -7.46
N GLU A 27 0.27 -10.69 -8.67
CA GLU A 27 1.25 -11.51 -9.36
C GLU A 27 2.13 -10.60 -10.23
N ASN A 28 3.42 -10.60 -9.95
CA ASN A 28 4.45 -9.96 -10.75
C ASN A 28 5.34 -11.02 -11.40
N LYS A 29 6.21 -10.60 -12.33
CA LYS A 29 7.14 -11.50 -13.03
C LYS A 29 8.04 -12.29 -12.06
N ASP A 30 8.35 -11.69 -10.92
CA ASP A 30 9.24 -12.26 -9.90
C ASP A 30 8.48 -12.98 -8.76
N GLY A 31 7.15 -13.15 -8.90
CA GLY A 31 6.29 -13.82 -7.95
C GLY A 31 5.22 -12.92 -7.33
N PHE A 32 4.68 -13.33 -6.19
CA PHE A 32 3.60 -12.59 -5.53
C PHE A 32 4.10 -11.40 -4.72
N GLU A 33 3.63 -10.22 -5.08
CA GLU A 33 3.78 -9.00 -4.31
C GLU A 33 2.61 -8.84 -3.33
N ARG A 34 2.91 -8.48 -2.08
CA ARG A 34 1.91 -8.37 -1.01
C ARG A 34 2.01 -7.00 -0.35
N TRP A 35 0.88 -6.31 -0.27
CA TRP A 35 0.77 -4.98 0.33
C TRP A 35 -0.24 -4.99 1.47
N VAL A 36 0.07 -4.29 2.56
CA VAL A 36 -0.94 -3.96 3.57
C VAL A 36 -1.44 -2.55 3.31
N ALA A 37 -2.66 -2.45 2.77
CA ALA A 37 -3.30 -1.19 2.44
C ALA A 37 -4.12 -0.66 3.62
N PHE A 38 -3.87 0.59 4.00
CA PHE A 38 -4.61 1.30 5.06
C PHE A 38 -5.65 2.26 4.50
N HIS A 39 -6.39 2.93 5.39
CA HIS A 39 -7.50 3.82 5.02
C HIS A 39 -7.18 4.80 3.88
N ASN A 40 -6.04 5.51 3.94
CA ASN A 40 -5.68 6.51 2.94
C ASN A 40 -5.50 5.92 1.53
N PHE A 41 -5.05 4.66 1.42
CA PHE A 41 -4.96 3.98 0.14
C PHE A 41 -6.35 3.85 -0.52
N PHE A 42 -7.37 3.49 0.26
CA PHE A 42 -8.76 3.43 -0.23
C PHE A 42 -9.35 4.81 -0.52
N VAL A 43 -8.80 5.89 0.06
CA VAL A 43 -9.20 7.25 -0.33
C VAL A 43 -8.78 7.56 -1.77
N ILE A 44 -7.65 7.04 -2.26
CA ILE A 44 -7.24 7.20 -3.67
C ILE A 44 -8.27 6.59 -4.62
N THR A 45 -8.86 5.45 -4.24
CA THR A 45 -9.89 4.77 -5.05
C THR A 45 -11.19 5.58 -5.21
N ARG A 46 -11.35 6.71 -4.49
CA ARG A 46 -12.47 7.63 -4.67
C ARG A 46 -12.38 8.42 -5.98
N TYR A 47 -11.18 8.62 -6.51
CA TYR A 47 -10.96 9.21 -7.84
C TYR A 47 -11.27 8.20 -8.96
N ASN A 48 -10.86 6.95 -8.77
CA ASN A 48 -11.14 5.85 -9.68
C ASN A 48 -11.26 4.55 -8.88
N ARG A 49 -12.40 3.83 -9.02
CA ARG A 49 -12.74 2.62 -8.26
C ARG A 49 -11.93 1.38 -8.70
N SER A 50 -10.62 1.53 -8.84
CA SER A 50 -9.68 0.47 -9.21
C SER A 50 -8.53 0.44 -8.20
N VAL A 51 -8.29 -0.73 -7.61
CA VAL A 51 -7.19 -0.95 -6.67
C VAL A 51 -5.83 -0.84 -7.38
N MET A 52 -5.75 -1.35 -8.61
CA MET A 52 -4.55 -1.20 -9.45
C MET A 52 -4.26 0.26 -9.80
N TYR A 53 -5.29 1.06 -10.04
CA TYR A 53 -5.11 2.50 -10.24
C TYR A 53 -4.53 3.16 -8.98
N ALA A 54 -5.09 2.85 -7.80
CA ALA A 54 -4.59 3.41 -6.55
C ALA A 54 -3.14 3.00 -6.24
N LEU A 55 -2.78 1.74 -6.52
CA LEU A 55 -1.41 1.25 -6.37
C LEU A 55 -0.44 1.95 -7.34
N ALA A 56 -0.81 2.07 -8.61
CA ALA A 56 0.00 2.76 -9.62
C ALA A 56 0.22 4.24 -9.25
N VAL A 57 -0.81 4.95 -8.78
CA VAL A 57 -0.70 6.34 -8.31
C VAL A 57 0.23 6.45 -7.10
N HIS A 58 0.09 5.54 -6.13
CA HIS A 58 0.94 5.53 -4.94
C HIS A 58 2.41 5.29 -5.29
N GLN A 59 2.70 4.25 -6.07
CA GLN A 59 4.05 3.89 -6.49
C GLN A 59 4.68 5.00 -7.34
N LEU A 60 3.96 5.55 -8.32
CA LEU A 60 4.47 6.66 -9.13
C LEU A 60 4.83 7.88 -8.27
N GLY A 61 3.99 8.22 -7.29
CA GLY A 61 4.28 9.32 -6.37
C GLY A 61 5.54 9.09 -5.54
N GLN A 62 5.78 7.85 -5.09
CA GLN A 62 7.01 7.48 -4.37
C GLN A 62 8.25 7.59 -5.26
N GLU A 63 8.20 7.06 -6.48
CA GLU A 63 9.33 7.13 -7.41
C GLU A 63 9.70 8.57 -7.80
N ILE A 64 8.69 9.44 -7.99
CA ILE A 64 8.93 10.87 -8.24
C ILE A 64 9.58 11.54 -7.03
N ALA A 65 9.09 11.27 -5.81
CA ALA A 65 9.67 11.84 -4.59
C ALA A 65 11.12 11.40 -4.41
N LEU A 66 11.41 10.12 -4.61
CA LEU A 66 12.77 9.56 -4.56
C LEU A 66 13.68 10.18 -5.62
N ALA A 67 13.21 10.34 -6.86
CA ALA A 67 13.98 10.98 -7.92
C ALA A 67 14.36 12.43 -7.57
N ILE A 68 13.41 13.18 -7.00
CA ILE A 68 13.66 14.57 -6.56
C ILE A 68 14.65 14.62 -5.40
N GLU A 69 14.57 13.69 -4.45
CA GLU A 69 15.51 13.61 -3.32
C GLU A 69 16.94 13.29 -3.80
N ASN A 70 17.09 12.33 -4.72
CA ASN A 70 18.39 11.97 -5.28
C ASN A 70 19.02 13.07 -6.14
N ASP A 71 18.23 13.90 -6.81
CA ASP A 71 18.72 15.03 -7.61
C ASP A 71 19.17 16.22 -6.73
N ALA A 72 18.80 16.22 -5.44
CA ALA A 72 19.14 17.28 -4.49
C ALA A 72 20.47 17.03 -3.73
N ASP A 73 21.04 15.82 -3.84
CA ASP A 73 22.34 15.41 -3.31
C ASP A 73 23.48 15.56 -4.35
#